data_AF-A0A943DRT6-F1
#
_entry.id   AF-A0A943DRT6-F1
#
_cell.length_a   1.000
_cell.length_b   1.000
_cell.length_c   1.000
_cell.angle_alpha   90.00
_cell.angle_beta   90.00
_cell.angle_gamma   90.00
#
_symmetry.space_group_name_H-M   'P 1'
#
loop_
_entity.id
_entity.type
_entity.pdbx_description
1 polymer ?
#
loop_
_entity_poly.entity_id
_entity_poly.type
_entity_poly.pdbx_seq_one_letter_code
_entity_poly.pdbx_strand_id
1 'polypeptide(L)'
;MGIFDFFTKKETENILKSPEYQCKCNLLELNKRIEADRYQNLDNIQAASFIKELEILYTNFRGRKQQCTVSEVSYHGKSYNLNSYDTLFKESIARIKEKYGFY
;
A
#
# COMPACT_ATOMS: atom_id res chain seq x y z
N MET A 1 11.58 -18.31 20.12
CA MET A 1 12.78 -17.45 20.09
C MET A 1 12.65 -16.58 18.86
N GLY A 2 12.07 -15.39 19.03
CA GLY A 2 11.65 -14.52 17.92
C GLY A 2 12.77 -13.55 17.57
N ILE A 3 12.87 -13.18 16.28
CA ILE A 3 13.87 -12.28 15.68
C ILE A 3 13.80 -10.84 16.26
N PHE A 4 12.99 -10.61 17.30
CA PHE A 4 12.72 -9.32 17.92
C PHE A 4 13.48 -9.08 19.24
N ASP A 5 14.22 -10.06 19.76
CA ASP A 5 14.91 -9.94 21.06
C ASP A 5 16.23 -9.14 21.02
N PHE A 6 16.57 -8.48 19.89
CA PHE A 6 17.88 -7.84 19.70
C PHE A 6 17.89 -6.32 19.42
N PHE A 7 16.74 -5.65 19.36
CA PHE A 7 16.69 -4.21 19.08
C PHE A 7 16.23 -3.41 20.28
N THR A 8 16.96 -2.34 20.62
CA THR A 8 16.52 -1.38 21.62
C THR A 8 15.24 -0.68 21.14
N LYS A 9 14.37 -0.26 22.07
CA LYS A 9 13.10 0.44 21.73
C LYS A 9 13.29 1.58 20.72
N LYS A 10 14.42 2.30 20.82
CA LYS A 10 14.79 3.41 19.93
C LYS A 10 15.17 2.97 18.51
N GLU A 11 15.82 1.81 18.37
CA GLU A 11 16.15 1.23 17.06
C GLU A 11 14.89 0.70 16.37
N THR A 12 13.99 0.07 17.11
CA THR A 12 12.69 -0.36 16.60
C THR A 12 11.86 0.83 16.12
N GLU A 13 11.81 1.93 16.87
CA GLU A 13 11.11 3.16 16.45
C GLU A 13 11.72 3.80 15.19
N ASN A 14 13.05 3.75 15.03
CA ASN A 14 13.73 4.26 13.84
C ASN A 14 13.48 3.39 12.61
N ILE A 15 13.47 2.06 12.76
CA ILE A 15 13.15 1.13 11.67
C ILE A 15 11.71 1.32 11.21
N LEU A 16 10.76 1.45 12.15
CA LEU A 16 9.35 1.68 11.85
C LEU A 16 9.10 3.01 11.11
N LYS A 17 9.97 4.00 11.30
CA LYS A 17 9.88 5.32 10.65
C LYS A 17 10.70 5.42 9.37
N SER A 18 11.48 4.40 9.00
CA SER A 18 12.30 4.48 7.80
C SER A 18 11.43 4.61 6.55
N PRO A 19 11.84 5.41 5.56
CA PRO A 19 11.12 5.53 4.29
C PRO A 19 10.84 4.17 3.64
N GLU A 20 11.81 3.26 3.71
CA GLU A 20 11.72 1.89 3.17
C GLU A 20 10.64 1.06 3.88
N TYR A 21 10.59 1.10 5.21
CA TYR A 21 9.56 0.38 5.97
C TYR A 21 8.17 0.98 5.71
N GLN A 22 8.06 2.30 5.69
CA GLN A 22 6.81 3.01 5.42
C GLN A 22 6.32 2.77 3.99
N CYS A 23 7.21 2.74 2.99
CA CYS A 23 6.84 2.41 1.62
C CYS A 23 6.40 0.95 1.50
N LYS A 24 7.09 0.01 2.15
CA LYS A 24 6.67 -1.39 2.24
C LYS A 24 5.28 -1.51 2.84
N CYS A 25 5.03 -0.87 3.98
CA CYS A 25 3.71 -0.89 4.63
C CYS A 25 2.62 -0.34 3.71
N ASN A 26 2.83 0.82 3.08
CA ASN A 26 1.85 1.42 2.17
C ASN A 26 1.58 0.55 0.94
N LEU A 27 2.62 -0.07 0.37
CA LEU A 27 2.48 -0.98 -0.77
C LEU A 27 1.63 -2.21 -0.39
N LEU A 28 1.94 -2.85 0.74
CA LEU A 28 1.21 -4.03 1.21
C LEU A 28 -0.23 -3.67 1.60
N GLU A 29 -0.42 -2.49 2.19
CA GLU A 29 -1.71 -1.95 2.56
C GLU A 29 -2.61 -1.76 1.33
N LEU A 30 -2.10 -1.10 0.28
CA LEU A 30 -2.80 -0.92 -1.00
C LEU A 30 -3.16 -2.24 -1.67
N ASN A 31 -2.18 -3.16 -1.78
CA ASN A 31 -2.41 -4.48 -2.35
C ASN A 31 -3.56 -5.20 -1.65
N LYS A 32 -3.55 -5.25 -0.32
CA LYS A 32 -4.60 -5.91 0.45
C LYS A 32 -5.97 -5.27 0.24
N ARG A 33 -6.06 -3.95 0.04
CA ARG A 33 -7.36 -3.24 -0.10
C ARG A 33 -7.92 -3.45 -1.49
N ILE A 34 -7.07 -3.40 -2.51
CA ILE A 34 -7.44 -3.74 -3.89
C ILE A 34 -7.85 -5.21 -4.00
N GLU A 35 -7.13 -6.13 -3.36
CA GLU A 35 -7.53 -7.55 -3.32
C GLU A 35 -8.87 -7.75 -2.60
N ALA A 36 -9.10 -7.04 -1.49
CA ALA A 36 -10.35 -7.13 -0.76
C ALA A 36 -11.55 -6.66 -1.58
N ASP A 37 -11.40 -5.68 -2.48
CA ASP A 37 -12.51 -5.21 -3.34
C ASP A 37 -13.11 -6.34 -4.20
N ARG A 38 -12.30 -7.34 -4.59
CA ARG A 38 -12.76 -8.48 -5.41
C ARG A 38 -13.90 -9.26 -4.77
N TYR A 39 -14.05 -9.18 -3.45
CA TYR A 39 -15.02 -9.91 -2.66
C TYR A 39 -16.08 -8.99 -2.02
N GLN A 40 -16.03 -7.70 -2.30
CA GLN A 40 -16.95 -6.71 -1.72
C GLN A 40 -18.08 -6.36 -2.70
N ASN A 41 -19.29 -6.25 -2.13
CA ASN A 41 -20.47 -5.64 -2.76
C ASN A 41 -20.84 -4.41 -1.93
N LEU A 42 -20.20 -3.29 -2.24
CA LEU A 42 -20.43 -2.01 -1.55
C LEU A 42 -21.63 -1.29 -2.17
N ASP A 43 -22.43 -0.64 -1.33
CA ASP A 43 -23.36 0.38 -1.79
C ASP A 43 -22.62 1.66 -2.24
N ASN A 44 -23.33 2.62 -2.83
CA ASN A 44 -22.70 3.84 -3.36
C ASN A 44 -21.99 4.68 -2.29
N ILE A 45 -22.50 4.75 -1.05
CA ILE A 45 -21.88 5.54 0.02
C ILE A 45 -20.62 4.85 0.51
N GLN A 46 -20.68 3.53 0.69
CA GLN A 46 -19.55 2.69 1.06
C GLN A 46 -18.47 2.72 -0.02
N ALA A 47 -18.85 2.61 -1.30
CA ALA A 47 -17.94 2.67 -2.44
C ALA A 47 -17.24 4.03 -2.55
N ALA A 48 -17.97 5.13 -2.39
CA ALA A 48 -17.37 6.48 -2.37
C ALA A 48 -16.32 6.62 -1.26
N SER A 49 -16.64 6.12 -0.06
CA SER A 49 -15.73 6.16 1.09
C SER A 49 -14.50 5.29 0.85
N PHE A 50 -14.69 4.07 0.35
CA PHE A 50 -13.63 3.13 0.00
C PHE A 50 -12.68 3.68 -1.07
N ILE A 51 -13.22 4.26 -2.14
CA ILE A 51 -12.42 4.89 -3.21
C ILE A 51 -11.60 6.04 -2.64
N LYS A 52 -12.19 6.90 -1.81
CA LYS A 52 -11.48 8.02 -1.16
C LYS A 52 -10.30 7.52 -0.30
N GLU A 53 -10.51 6.47 0.49
CA GLU A 53 -9.45 5.87 1.29
C GLU A 53 -8.33 5.28 0.43
N LEU A 54 -8.69 4.58 -0.66
CA LEU A 54 -7.71 4.06 -1.63
C LEU A 54 -6.86 5.17 -2.25
N GLU A 55 -7.46 6.30 -2.62
CA GLU A 55 -6.73 7.44 -3.20
C GLU A 55 -5.77 8.09 -2.21
N ILE A 56 -6.17 8.20 -0.94
CA ILE A 56 -5.31 8.68 0.14
C ILE A 56 -4.11 7.73 0.32
N LEU A 57 -4.37 6.42 0.40
CA LEU A 57 -3.32 5.41 0.52
C LEU A 57 -2.37 5.43 -0.69
N TYR A 58 -2.90 5.60 -1.90
CA TYR A 58 -2.10 5.69 -3.12
C TYR A 58 -1.24 6.95 -3.15
N THR A 59 -1.78 8.09 -2.73
CA THR A 59 -1.03 9.35 -2.60
C THR A 59 0.11 9.20 -1.59
N ASN A 60 -0.16 8.58 -0.44
CA ASN A 60 0.85 8.29 0.58
C ASN A 60 1.93 7.34 0.06
N PHE A 61 1.54 6.27 -0.66
CA PHE A 61 2.50 5.37 -1.31
C PHE A 61 3.40 6.12 -2.28
N ARG A 62 2.84 6.95 -3.17
CA ARG A 62 3.62 7.73 -4.13
C ARG A 62 4.60 8.69 -3.45
N GLY A 63 4.15 9.40 -2.40
CA GLY A 63 5.01 10.28 -1.63
C GLY A 63 6.17 9.54 -0.96
N ARG A 64 5.92 8.36 -0.38
CA ARG A 64 6.96 7.54 0.24
C ARG A 64 7.89 6.88 -0.77
N LYS A 65 7.37 6.45 -1.92
CA LYS A 65 8.17 5.91 -3.03
C LYS A 65 9.26 6.89 -3.48
N GLN A 66 8.97 8.20 -3.53
CA GLN A 66 9.97 9.22 -3.85
C GLN A 66 11.08 9.36 -2.79
N GLN A 67 10.80 8.94 -1.56
CA GLN A 67 11.74 8.97 -0.43
C GLN A 67 12.46 7.63 -0.26
N CYS A 68 12.06 6.59 -0.99
CA CYS A 68 12.72 5.29 -0.96
C CYS A 68 13.95 5.28 -1.84
N THR A 69 15.05 4.78 -1.29
CA THR A 69 16.30 4.58 -2.02
C THR A 69 16.31 3.28 -2.83
N VAL A 70 15.36 2.38 -2.56
CA VAL A 70 15.22 1.07 -3.21
C VAL A 70 14.17 1.09 -4.31
N SER A 71 14.39 0.33 -5.37
CA SER A 71 13.42 0.12 -6.46
C SER A 71 12.48 -1.07 -6.20
N GLU A 72 12.84 -1.94 -5.25
CA GLU A 72 12.11 -3.16 -4.92
C GLU A 72 11.99 -3.36 -3.41
N VAL A 73 10.88 -4.00 -3.01
CA VAL A 73 10.62 -4.36 -1.62
C VAL A 73 10.30 -5.84 -1.55
N SER A 74 10.94 -6.57 -0.64
CA SER A 74 10.70 -8.01 -0.45
C SER A 74 9.76 -8.29 0.74
N TYR A 75 8.77 -9.16 0.52
CA TYR A 75 7.84 -9.62 1.55
C TYR A 75 7.38 -11.07 1.29
N HIS A 76 7.51 -11.94 2.30
CA HIS A 76 7.22 -13.40 2.21
C HIS A 76 7.79 -14.08 0.96
N GLY A 77 9.05 -13.80 0.63
CA GLY A 77 9.73 -14.41 -0.53
C GLY A 77 9.29 -13.87 -1.90
N LYS A 78 8.39 -12.87 -1.95
CA LYS A 78 8.03 -12.15 -3.17
C LYS A 78 8.73 -10.80 -3.22
N SER A 79 9.26 -10.44 -4.38
CA SER A 79 9.76 -9.09 -4.66
C SER A 79 8.68 -8.25 -5.32
N TYR A 80 8.53 -7.00 -4.87
CA TYR A 80 7.56 -6.04 -5.33
C TYR A 80 8.31 -4.84 -5.92
N ASN A 81 8.29 -4.70 -7.24
CA ASN A 81 8.89 -3.56 -7.92
C ASN A 81 8.02 -2.31 -7.77
N LEU A 82 8.56 -1.25 -7.16
CA LEU A 82 7.80 -0.05 -6.81
C LEU A 82 7.26 0.71 -8.02
N ASN A 83 7.92 0.65 -9.18
CA ASN A 83 7.47 1.30 -10.40
C ASN A 83 6.35 0.52 -11.09
N SER A 84 6.49 -0.81 -11.16
CA SER A 84 5.44 -1.68 -11.69
C SER A 84 4.17 -1.58 -10.84
N TYR A 85 4.30 -1.62 -9.51
CA TYR A 85 3.14 -1.52 -8.61
C TYR A 85 2.48 -0.13 -8.61
N ASP A 86 3.23 0.96 -8.83
CA ASP A 86 2.63 2.29 -9.01
C ASP A 86 1.67 2.32 -10.21
N THR A 87 2.09 1.74 -11.32
CA THR A 87 1.25 1.61 -12.53
C THR A 87 0.03 0.71 -12.26
N LEU A 88 0.25 -0.46 -11.64
CA LEU A 88 -0.83 -1.40 -11.32
C LEU A 88 -1.86 -0.81 -10.34
N PHE A 89 -1.43 -0.03 -9.34
CA PHE A 89 -2.32 0.63 -8.40
C PHE A 89 -3.16 1.69 -9.08
N LYS A 90 -2.56 2.52 -9.93
CA LYS A 90 -3.29 3.53 -10.70
C LYS A 90 -4.38 2.90 -11.57
N GLU A 91 -4.05 1.84 -12.29
CA GLU A 91 -5.01 1.11 -13.14
C GLU A 91 -6.10 0.43 -12.30
N SER A 92 -5.73 -0.18 -11.19
CA SER A 92 -6.68 -0.89 -10.32
C SER A 92 -7.67 0.08 -9.67
N ILE A 93 -7.22 1.24 -9.19
CA ILE A 93 -8.10 2.29 -8.64
C ILE A 93 -9.05 2.80 -9.73
N ALA A 94 -8.58 3.01 -10.97
CA ALA A 94 -9.44 3.40 -12.08
C ALA A 94 -10.53 2.36 -12.37
N ARG A 95 -10.18 1.06 -12.39
CA ARG A 95 -11.17 -0.03 -12.56
C ARG A 95 -12.17 -0.13 -11.41
N ILE A 96 -11.73 0.12 -10.18
CA ILE A 96 -12.61 0.15 -9.01
C ILE A 96 -13.60 1.32 -9.11
N LYS A 97 -13.14 2.50 -9.52
CA LYS A 97 -14.02 3.65 -9.80
C LYS A 97 -15.07 3.31 -10.86
N GLU A 98 -14.66 2.69 -11.94
CA GLU A 98 -15.55 2.24 -13.01
C GLU A 98 -16.58 1.22 -12.52
N LYS A 99 -16.15 0.19 -11.77
CA LYS A 99 -17.01 -0.83 -11.15
C LYS A 99 -18.16 -0.22 -10.34
N TYR A 100 -17.90 0.87 -9.62
CA TYR A 100 -18.88 1.54 -8.77
C TYR A 100 -19.49 2.82 -9.38
N GLY A 101 -19.16 3.18 -10.63
CA GLY A 101 -19.77 4.31 -11.34
C GLY A 101 -19.24 5.71 -10.98
N PHE A 102 -17.99 5.85 -10.53
CA PHE A 102 -17.34 7.12 -10.13
C PHE A 102 -16.30 7.63 -11.15
N TYR A 103 -16.68 7.69 -12.44
CA TYR A 103 -15.82 8.11 -13.55
C TYR A 103 -15.54 9.62 -13.61
#